data_AF-A0A7X7UNG2-F1
#
_entry.id   AF-A0A7X7UNG2-F1
#
_cell.length_a   1.000
_cell.length_b   1.000
_cell.length_c   1.000
_cell.angle_alpha   90.00
_cell.angle_beta   90.00
_cell.angle_gamma   90.00
#
_symmetry.space_group_name_H-M   'P 1'
#
loop_
_entity.id
_entity.type
_entity.pdbx_description
1 polymer ?
#
loop_
_entity_poly.entity_id
_entity_poly.type
_entity_poly.pdbx_seq_one_letter_code
_entity_poly.pdbx_strand_id
1 'polypeptide(L)'
;DFMGGFAVTAGHGIEERLRFFESRNDDYSAIMLKILADRLAEAFAEHLHLRIRKEFWAYAPDENLTKEQILKEEYQGIRPAPGYPACPEHSEKLTLFHLMDVPRQTGISLTESFMMVPAASVSGYYFAHPSSQYFAVGKISRDQAEDYAQRKGISLQKAEKLLNTHLNYSPEK
;
A
#
# COMPACT_ATOMS: atom_id res chain seq x y z
N ASP A 1 6.88 20.88 -6.82
CA ASP A 1 5.92 19.76 -6.83
C ASP A 1 5.90 19.11 -5.45
N PHE A 2 4.91 18.27 -5.17
CA PHE A 2 4.73 17.58 -3.90
C PHE A 2 4.30 16.12 -4.12
N MET A 3 4.56 15.28 -3.14
CA MET A 3 4.00 13.94 -3.04
C MET A 3 3.55 13.68 -1.61
N GLY A 4 2.52 12.87 -1.44
CA GLY A 4 2.05 12.44 -0.13
C GLY A 4 2.31 10.96 0.13
N GLY A 5 2.19 10.56 1.39
CA GLY A 5 2.18 9.16 1.82
C GLY A 5 1.08 8.93 2.85
N PHE A 6 0.65 7.67 2.99
CA PHE A 6 -0.27 7.28 4.06
C PHE A 6 -0.02 5.85 4.54
N ALA A 7 -0.43 5.59 5.79
CA ALA A 7 -0.56 4.26 6.35
C ALA A 7 -1.74 4.26 7.32
N VAL A 8 -2.73 3.39 7.08
CA VAL A 8 -3.96 3.27 7.87
C VAL A 8 -4.18 1.82 8.27
N THR A 9 -4.91 1.60 9.36
CA THR A 9 -5.27 0.25 9.82
C THR A 9 -6.57 0.27 10.60
N ALA A 10 -7.30 -0.84 10.52
CA ALA A 10 -8.46 -1.15 11.35
C ALA A 10 -8.25 -2.45 12.16
N GLY A 11 -7.03 -2.99 12.16
CA GLY A 11 -6.74 -4.32 12.70
C GLY A 11 -6.16 -4.37 14.11
N HIS A 12 -6.01 -3.25 14.82
CA HIS A 12 -5.46 -3.29 16.18
C HIS A 12 -6.38 -4.08 17.13
N GLY A 13 -5.77 -4.96 17.92
CA GLY A 13 -6.50 -5.81 18.89
C GLY A 13 -7.27 -6.98 18.26
N ILE A 14 -7.26 -7.13 16.93
CA ILE A 14 -8.04 -8.18 16.25
C ILE A 14 -7.60 -9.59 16.68
N GLU A 15 -6.30 -9.80 16.91
CA GLU A 15 -5.71 -11.11 17.21
C GLU A 15 -6.27 -11.75 18.50
N GLU A 16 -6.54 -10.95 19.53
CA GLU A 16 -7.14 -11.45 20.76
C GLU A 16 -8.57 -11.95 20.51
N ARG A 17 -9.33 -11.20 19.71
CA ARG A 17 -10.71 -11.55 19.37
C ARG A 17 -10.79 -12.76 18.45
N LEU A 18 -9.84 -12.91 17.53
CA LEU A 18 -9.72 -14.10 16.69
C LEU A 18 -9.44 -15.34 17.53
N ARG A 19 -8.46 -15.30 18.44
CA ARG A 19 -8.19 -16.40 19.36
C ARG A 19 -9.40 -16.76 20.22
N PHE A 20 -10.18 -15.77 20.65
CA PHE A 20 -11.42 -16.01 21.39
C PHE A 20 -12.45 -16.79 20.55
N PHE A 21 -12.66 -16.43 19.28
CA PHE A 21 -13.59 -17.15 18.40
C PHE A 21 -13.08 -18.55 18.07
N GLU A 22 -11.80 -18.70 17.78
CA GLU A 22 -11.15 -19.99 17.52
C GLU A 22 -11.27 -20.93 18.73
N SER A 23 -11.07 -20.43 19.97
CA SER A 23 -11.25 -21.25 21.19
C SER A 23 -12.67 -21.77 21.39
N ARG A 24 -13.65 -21.20 20.67
CA ARG A 24 -15.06 -21.58 20.69
C ARG A 24 -15.49 -22.35 19.44
N ASN A 25 -14.55 -22.65 18.54
CA ASN A 25 -14.84 -23.20 17.20
C ASN A 25 -15.86 -22.35 16.42
N ASP A 26 -15.82 -21.03 16.60
CA ASP A 26 -16.67 -20.06 15.90
C ASP A 26 -15.92 -19.47 14.70
N ASP A 27 -15.66 -20.33 13.71
CA ASP A 27 -14.92 -19.96 12.50
C ASP A 27 -15.63 -18.86 11.70
N TYR A 28 -16.97 -18.85 11.72
CA TYR A 28 -17.78 -17.84 11.04
C TYR A 28 -17.48 -16.44 11.59
N SER A 29 -17.54 -16.25 12.91
CA SER A 29 -17.25 -14.95 13.51
C SER A 29 -15.79 -14.54 13.35
N ALA A 30 -14.85 -15.49 13.39
CA ALA A 30 -13.44 -15.21 13.12
C ALA A 30 -13.21 -14.70 11.69
N ILE A 31 -13.81 -15.37 10.69
CA ILE A 31 -13.74 -14.95 9.28
C ILE A 31 -14.44 -13.61 9.08
N MET A 32 -15.65 -13.45 9.65
CA MET A 32 -16.42 -12.21 9.54
C MET A 32 -15.64 -11.02 10.11
N LEU A 33 -14.97 -11.19 11.26
CA LEU A 33 -14.15 -10.14 11.85
C LEU A 33 -12.98 -9.74 10.93
N LYS A 34 -12.28 -10.72 10.33
CA LYS A 34 -11.21 -10.45 9.37
C LYS A 34 -11.73 -9.66 8.17
N ILE A 35 -12.86 -10.07 7.59
CA ILE A 35 -13.50 -9.38 6.46
C ILE A 35 -13.87 -7.94 6.83
N LEU A 36 -14.51 -7.74 7.98
CA LEU A 36 -14.92 -6.41 8.43
C LEU A 36 -13.71 -5.50 8.64
N ALA A 37 -12.65 -5.99 9.29
CA ALA A 37 -11.44 -5.20 9.51
C ALA A 37 -10.78 -4.81 8.18
N ASP A 38 -10.69 -5.73 7.23
CA ASP A 38 -10.16 -5.47 5.89
C ASP A 38 -10.99 -4.40 5.13
N ARG A 39 -12.32 -4.53 5.14
CA ARG A 39 -13.21 -3.53 4.51
C ARG A 39 -13.11 -2.15 5.19
N LEU A 40 -12.91 -2.11 6.50
CA LEU A 40 -12.72 -0.86 7.24
C LEU A 40 -11.36 -0.21 6.93
N ALA A 41 -10.30 -0.99 6.77
CA ALA A 41 -8.98 -0.47 6.40
C ALA A 41 -9.01 0.18 5.00
N GLU A 42 -9.68 -0.46 4.04
CA GLU A 42 -9.89 0.10 2.69
C GLU A 42 -10.79 1.34 2.71
N ALA A 43 -11.89 1.31 3.47
CA ALA A 43 -12.75 2.48 3.63
C ALA A 43 -12.01 3.66 4.26
N PHE A 44 -11.08 3.41 5.19
CA PHE A 44 -10.24 4.45 5.77
C PHE A 44 -9.25 5.00 4.74
N ALA A 45 -8.61 4.14 3.93
CA ALA A 45 -7.74 4.60 2.85
C ALA A 45 -8.50 5.52 1.87
N GLU A 46 -9.73 5.16 1.50
CA GLU A 46 -10.58 5.95 0.62
C GLU A 46 -10.99 7.30 1.25
N HIS A 47 -11.45 7.25 2.50
CA HIS A 47 -11.87 8.45 3.21
C HIS A 47 -10.69 9.41 3.43
N LEU A 48 -9.52 8.89 3.80
CA LEU A 48 -8.33 9.71 3.95
C LEU A 48 -7.90 10.31 2.61
N HIS A 49 -7.97 9.54 1.51
CA HIS A 49 -7.68 10.07 0.18
C HIS A 49 -8.63 11.23 -0.17
N LEU A 50 -9.94 11.08 0.04
CA LEU A 50 -10.91 12.17 -0.13
C LEU A 50 -10.52 13.43 0.67
N ARG A 51 -10.15 13.27 1.94
CA ARG A 51 -9.70 14.40 2.77
C ARG A 51 -8.38 15.00 2.29
N ILE A 52 -7.46 14.21 1.75
CA ILE A 52 -6.24 14.73 1.12
C ILE A 52 -6.61 15.63 -0.07
N ARG A 53 -7.50 15.18 -0.95
CA ARG A 53 -7.91 15.95 -2.14
C ARG A 53 -8.63 17.24 -1.77
N LYS A 54 -9.49 17.20 -0.75
CA LYS A 54 -10.36 18.32 -0.36
C LYS A 54 -9.77 19.27 0.69
N GLU A 55 -9.02 18.76 1.65
CA GLU A 55 -8.66 19.48 2.88
C GLU A 55 -7.14 19.65 3.06
N PHE A 56 -6.37 18.56 2.99
CA PHE A 56 -4.95 18.62 3.37
C PHE A 56 -4.03 19.07 2.24
N TRP A 57 -4.24 18.52 1.04
CA TRP A 57 -3.58 18.99 -0.18
C TRP A 57 -4.48 19.98 -0.93
N ALA A 58 -5.81 19.81 -0.82
CA ALA A 58 -6.81 20.80 -1.23
C ALA A 58 -6.70 21.23 -2.71
N TYR A 59 -6.33 20.32 -3.60
CA TYR A 59 -6.34 20.58 -5.04
C TYR A 59 -7.72 20.40 -5.68
N ALA A 60 -8.69 19.82 -4.95
CA ALA A 60 -10.08 19.67 -5.37
C ALA A 60 -11.04 19.99 -4.20
N PRO A 61 -11.02 21.23 -3.63
CA PRO A 61 -11.76 21.56 -2.42
C PRO A 61 -13.29 21.46 -2.60
N ASP A 62 -13.78 21.76 -3.81
CA ASP A 62 -15.20 21.73 -4.17
C ASP A 62 -15.67 20.37 -4.71
N GLU A 63 -14.83 19.31 -4.62
CA GLU A 63 -15.19 17.97 -5.07
C GLU A 63 -16.49 17.49 -4.39
N ASN A 64 -17.47 17.08 -5.20
CA ASN A 64 -18.76 16.59 -4.72
C ASN A 64 -19.18 15.32 -5.48
N LEU A 65 -18.33 14.30 -5.41
CA LEU A 65 -18.55 13.01 -6.06
C LEU A 65 -19.47 12.11 -5.24
N THR A 66 -20.30 11.31 -5.91
CA THR A 66 -21.03 10.23 -5.24
C THR A 66 -20.08 9.08 -4.89
N LYS A 67 -20.53 8.18 -4.01
CA LYS A 67 -19.78 6.97 -3.68
C LYS A 67 -19.47 6.13 -4.93
N GLU A 68 -20.41 6.01 -5.85
CA GLU A 68 -20.26 5.25 -7.10
C GLU A 68 -19.18 5.86 -7.99
N GLN A 69 -19.09 7.19 -8.05
CA GLN A 69 -18.06 7.90 -8.79
C GLN A 69 -16.68 7.74 -8.14
N ILE A 70 -16.62 7.79 -6.80
CA ILE A 70 -15.40 7.50 -6.04
C ILE A 70 -14.91 6.07 -6.31
N LEU A 71 -15.80 5.08 -6.32
CA LEU A 71 -15.45 3.68 -6.61
C LEU A 71 -14.97 3.46 -8.06
N LYS A 72 -15.38 4.33 -8.99
CA LYS A 72 -14.89 4.37 -10.37
C LYS A 72 -13.63 5.22 -10.53
N GLU A 73 -13.10 5.76 -9.43
CA GLU A 73 -11.95 6.64 -9.39
C GLU A 73 -12.11 7.90 -10.27
N GLU A 74 -13.32 8.46 -10.36
CA GLU A 74 -13.63 9.67 -11.15
C GLU A 74 -13.09 10.98 -10.52
N TYR A 75 -12.16 10.88 -9.57
CA TYR A 75 -11.47 12.02 -8.97
C TYR A 75 -10.11 12.27 -9.65
N GLN A 76 -9.57 13.48 -9.48
CA GLN A 76 -8.20 13.80 -9.88
C GLN A 76 -7.19 13.11 -8.93
N GLY A 77 -6.10 12.58 -9.50
CA GLY A 77 -4.98 12.02 -8.75
C GLY A 77 -5.11 10.52 -8.46
N ILE A 78 -4.02 9.92 -7.96
CA ILE A 78 -3.93 8.49 -7.64
C ILE A 78 -3.27 8.24 -6.28
N ARG A 79 -3.53 7.06 -5.72
CA ARG A 79 -2.96 6.58 -4.44
C ARG A 79 -2.25 5.22 -4.57
N PRO A 80 -1.17 5.09 -5.36
CA PRO A 80 -0.51 3.81 -5.61
C PRO A 80 0.13 3.25 -4.34
N ALA A 81 0.00 1.94 -4.15
CA ALA A 81 0.50 1.22 -3.00
C ALA A 81 1.62 0.24 -3.42
N PRO A 82 2.79 0.23 -2.75
CA PRO A 82 3.85 -0.70 -3.09
C PRO A 82 3.38 -2.17 -3.11
N GLY A 83 3.79 -2.93 -4.12
CA GLY A 83 3.31 -4.30 -4.39
C GLY A 83 2.21 -4.38 -5.45
N TYR A 84 1.55 -3.27 -5.78
CA TYR A 84 0.61 -3.22 -6.91
C TYR A 84 1.35 -3.07 -8.25
N PRO A 85 0.73 -3.40 -9.40
CA PRO A 85 1.39 -3.40 -10.71
C PRO A 85 2.10 -2.10 -11.10
N ALA A 86 1.64 -0.94 -10.61
CA ALA A 86 2.25 0.37 -10.87
C ALA A 86 3.52 0.64 -10.05
N CYS A 87 3.71 -0.05 -8.93
CA CYS A 87 4.87 0.07 -8.07
C CYS A 87 5.12 -1.28 -7.37
N PRO A 88 5.54 -2.32 -8.10
CA PRO A 88 5.47 -3.71 -7.63
C PRO A 88 6.48 -4.06 -6.53
N GLU A 89 7.46 -3.21 -6.26
CA GLU A 89 8.54 -3.53 -5.32
C GLU A 89 8.12 -3.27 -3.87
N HIS A 90 7.94 -4.34 -3.11
CA HIS A 90 7.35 -4.29 -1.77
C HIS A 90 8.24 -3.59 -0.73
N SER A 91 9.56 -3.64 -0.86
CA SER A 91 10.47 -3.08 0.16
C SER A 91 10.45 -1.55 0.19
N GLU A 92 9.89 -0.87 -0.82
CA GLU A 92 9.63 0.58 -0.76
C GLU A 92 8.68 1.00 0.38
N LYS A 93 7.93 0.06 0.99
CA LYS A 93 7.23 0.34 2.25
C LYS A 93 8.19 0.77 3.35
N LEU A 94 9.43 0.29 3.37
CA LEU A 94 10.43 0.72 4.36
C LEU A 94 10.68 2.23 4.26
N THR A 95 10.86 2.74 3.05
CA THR A 95 11.05 4.17 2.77
C THR A 95 9.85 4.96 3.28
N LEU A 96 8.63 4.53 2.91
CA LEU A 96 7.39 5.17 3.32
C LEU A 96 7.21 5.17 4.85
N PHE A 97 7.50 4.04 5.51
CA PHE A 97 7.37 3.87 6.95
C PHE A 97 8.39 4.73 7.71
N HIS A 98 9.61 4.84 7.19
CA HIS A 98 10.65 5.68 7.76
C HIS A 98 10.28 7.17 7.67
N LEU A 99 9.85 7.63 6.49
CA LEU A 99 9.52 9.04 6.25
C LEU A 99 8.39 9.56 7.14
N MET A 100 7.38 8.72 7.39
CA MET A 100 6.20 9.12 8.19
C MET A 100 6.26 8.62 9.64
N ASP A 101 7.33 7.92 10.02
CA ASP A 101 7.50 7.30 11.34
C ASP A 101 6.28 6.43 11.74
N VAL A 102 5.83 5.62 10.79
CA VAL A 102 4.57 4.86 10.86
C VAL A 102 4.47 4.01 12.15
N PRO A 103 5.50 3.21 12.54
CA PRO A 103 5.38 2.39 13.73
C PRO A 103 5.10 3.19 15.00
N ARG A 104 5.66 4.40 15.15
CA ARG A 104 5.40 5.25 16.30
C ARG A 104 4.03 5.91 16.24
N GLN A 105 3.61 6.36 15.05
CA GLN A 105 2.36 7.12 14.88
C GLN A 105 1.11 6.25 14.92
N THR A 106 1.21 5.02 14.41
CA THR A 106 0.04 4.14 14.23
C THR A 106 0.20 2.80 14.92
N GLY A 107 1.42 2.36 15.25
CA GLY A 107 1.66 0.99 15.72
C GLY A 107 1.64 -0.06 14.60
N ILE A 108 1.54 0.34 13.33
CA ILE A 108 1.69 -0.57 12.19
C ILE A 108 3.18 -0.88 12.01
N SER A 109 3.52 -2.16 11.87
CA SER A 109 4.88 -2.63 11.61
C SER A 109 4.98 -3.39 10.29
N LEU A 110 6.20 -3.72 9.87
CA LEU A 110 6.49 -4.53 8.70
C LEU A 110 7.18 -5.83 9.12
N THR A 111 6.76 -6.95 8.52
CA THR A 111 7.50 -8.22 8.61
C THR A 111 8.78 -8.16 7.77
N GLU A 112 9.64 -9.18 7.89
CA GLU A 112 10.83 -9.34 7.04
C GLU A 112 10.52 -9.43 5.54
N SER A 113 9.29 -9.86 5.20
CA SER A 113 8.76 -9.92 3.83
C SER A 113 7.96 -8.66 3.44
N PHE A 114 8.03 -7.60 4.24
CA PHE A 114 7.35 -6.31 4.02
C PHE A 114 5.81 -6.40 4.02
N MET A 115 5.25 -7.41 4.67
CA MET A 115 3.81 -7.45 4.96
C MET A 115 3.53 -6.53 6.14
N MET A 116 2.39 -5.83 6.12
CA MET A 116 2.00 -4.95 7.22
C MET A 116 1.33 -5.75 8.34
N VAL A 117 1.62 -5.34 9.58
CA VAL A 117 0.97 -5.87 10.78
C VAL A 117 0.39 -4.69 11.55
N PRO A 118 -0.92 -4.65 11.82
CA PRO A 118 -1.94 -5.68 11.54
C PRO A 118 -2.19 -5.93 10.03
N ALA A 119 -2.71 -7.11 9.69
CA ALA A 119 -2.97 -7.47 8.28
C ALA A 119 -4.00 -6.55 7.60
N ALA A 120 -5.02 -6.10 8.34
CA ALA A 120 -6.00 -5.12 7.89
C ALA A 120 -5.41 -3.70 7.92
N SER A 121 -4.40 -3.47 7.07
CA SER A 121 -3.70 -2.20 6.92
C SER A 121 -3.50 -1.88 5.44
N VAL A 122 -3.50 -0.59 5.10
CA VAL A 122 -3.23 -0.09 3.75
C VAL A 122 -2.19 1.01 3.84
N SER A 123 -1.20 1.00 2.95
CA SER A 123 -0.22 2.08 2.84
C SER A 123 0.14 2.34 1.38
N GLY A 124 0.45 3.59 1.07
CA GLY A 124 0.79 4.01 -0.28
C GLY A 124 1.18 5.48 -0.36
N TYR A 125 1.21 5.97 -1.59
CA TYR A 125 1.55 7.34 -1.95
C TYR A 125 0.30 8.14 -2.31
N TYR A 126 0.47 9.45 -2.49
CA TYR A 126 -0.49 10.32 -3.16
C TYR A 126 0.22 11.10 -4.28
N PHE A 127 -0.38 11.10 -5.46
CA PHE A 127 -0.01 11.93 -6.60
C PHE A 127 -1.21 12.76 -7.03
N ALA A 128 -1.03 14.09 -7.15
CA ALA A 128 -2.10 15.02 -7.49
C ALA A 128 -2.16 15.39 -8.99
N HIS A 129 -1.19 14.94 -9.80
CA HIS A 129 -1.11 15.35 -11.20
C HIS A 129 -2.35 14.86 -11.99
N PRO A 130 -3.04 15.72 -12.77
CA PRO A 130 -4.32 15.36 -13.40
C PRO A 130 -4.22 14.24 -14.45
N SER A 131 -3.03 14.00 -15.01
CA SER A 131 -2.77 12.89 -15.93
C SER A 131 -2.16 11.65 -15.27
N SER A 132 -2.04 11.62 -13.93
CA SER A 132 -1.55 10.43 -13.25
C SER A 132 -2.56 9.29 -13.38
N GLN A 133 -2.09 8.09 -13.69
CA GLN A 133 -2.93 6.92 -13.89
C GLN A 133 -2.21 5.67 -13.41
N TYR A 134 -2.99 4.64 -13.06
CA TYR A 134 -2.46 3.31 -12.78
C TYR A 134 -2.08 2.63 -14.09
N PHE A 135 -0.83 2.21 -14.21
CA PHE A 135 -0.34 1.38 -15.30
C PHE A 135 0.51 0.24 -14.73
N ALA A 136 0.60 -0.89 -15.42
CA ALA A 136 1.51 -1.95 -15.01
C ALA A 136 2.93 -1.64 -15.51
N VAL A 137 3.92 -1.71 -14.63
CA VAL A 137 5.34 -1.58 -15.00
C VAL A 137 5.73 -2.67 -16.01
N GLY A 138 5.12 -3.85 -15.93
CA GLY A 138 5.39 -4.97 -16.82
C GLY A 138 6.65 -5.73 -16.42
N LYS A 139 7.36 -6.24 -17.43
CA LYS A 139 8.64 -6.93 -17.25
C LYS A 139 9.81 -5.98 -17.51
N ILE A 140 10.85 -6.07 -16.70
CA ILE A 140 12.07 -5.26 -16.79
C ILE A 140 13.26 -6.10 -17.26
N SER A 141 14.17 -5.43 -17.96
CA SER A 141 15.44 -5.98 -18.43
C SER A 141 16.54 -5.85 -17.37
N ARG A 142 17.66 -6.55 -17.59
CA ARG A 142 18.80 -6.59 -16.65
C ARG A 142 19.43 -5.22 -16.41
N ASP A 143 19.53 -4.39 -17.45
CA ASP A 143 20.02 -3.01 -17.37
C ASP A 143 19.21 -2.16 -16.36
N GLN A 144 17.89 -2.28 -16.39
CA GLN A 144 17.01 -1.58 -15.43
C GLN A 144 17.15 -2.15 -14.01
N ALA A 145 17.35 -3.47 -13.87
CA ALA A 145 17.59 -4.08 -12.56
C ALA A 145 18.93 -3.64 -11.94
N GLU A 146 19.98 -3.49 -12.77
CA GLU A 146 21.30 -2.97 -12.38
C GLU A 146 21.20 -1.51 -11.94
N ASP A 147 20.56 -0.65 -12.74
CA ASP A 147 20.33 0.75 -12.39
C ASP A 147 19.49 0.90 -11.10
N TYR A 148 18.45 0.07 -10.93
CA TYR A 148 17.66 0.03 -9.70
C TYR A 148 18.51 -0.37 -8.48
N ALA A 149 19.33 -1.41 -8.61
CA ALA A 149 20.22 -1.86 -7.55
C ALA A 149 21.18 -0.74 -7.11
N GLN A 150 21.75 -0.01 -8.08
CA GLN A 150 22.61 1.13 -7.83
C GLN A 150 21.88 2.25 -7.08
N ARG A 151 20.71 2.68 -7.57
CA ARG A 151 19.91 3.76 -6.94
C ARG A 151 19.48 3.41 -5.52
N LYS A 152 19.17 2.14 -5.26
CA LYS A 152 18.76 1.64 -3.95
C LYS A 152 19.93 1.29 -3.02
N GLY A 153 21.17 1.29 -3.54
CA GLY A 153 22.36 0.94 -2.77
C GLY A 153 22.41 -0.53 -2.33
N ILE A 154 21.91 -1.44 -3.16
CA ILE A 154 21.89 -2.89 -2.91
C ILE A 154 22.63 -3.66 -4.03
N SER A 155 22.97 -4.92 -3.78
CA SER A 155 23.52 -5.78 -4.83
C SER A 155 22.47 -6.10 -5.90
N LEU A 156 22.91 -6.36 -7.13
CA LEU A 156 22.06 -6.83 -8.22
C LEU A 156 21.26 -8.08 -7.80
N GLN A 157 21.90 -9.06 -7.20
CA GLN A 157 21.25 -10.28 -6.70
C GLN A 157 20.09 -9.99 -5.73
N LYS A 158 20.25 -8.97 -4.87
CA LYS A 158 19.18 -8.55 -3.94
C LYS A 158 18.05 -7.83 -4.70
N ALA A 159 18.37 -6.98 -5.66
CA ALA A 159 17.38 -6.33 -6.53
C ALA A 159 16.56 -7.37 -7.31
N GLU A 160 17.23 -8.35 -7.92
CA GLU A 160 16.61 -9.46 -8.65
C GLU A 160 15.70 -10.30 -7.76
N LYS A 161 16.09 -10.56 -6.50
CA LYS A 161 15.22 -11.24 -5.54
C LYS A 161 13.95 -10.43 -5.23
N LEU A 162 14.06 -9.12 -5.05
CA LEU A 162 12.93 -8.23 -4.78
C LEU A 162 12.00 -8.10 -6.00
N LEU A 163 12.55 -8.14 -7.21
CA LEU A 163 11.85 -7.93 -8.47
C LEU A 163 11.59 -9.22 -9.26
N ASN A 164 11.76 -10.40 -8.65
CA ASN A 164 11.79 -11.70 -9.32
C ASN A 164 10.61 -11.93 -10.29
N THR A 165 9.39 -11.60 -9.86
CA THR A 165 8.18 -11.75 -10.67
C THR A 165 8.10 -10.77 -11.85
N HIS A 166 8.97 -9.76 -11.89
CA HIS A 166 9.01 -8.69 -12.88
C HIS A 166 10.23 -8.75 -13.81
N LEU A 167 11.12 -9.72 -13.69
CA LEU A 167 12.24 -9.86 -14.63
C LEU A 167 11.78 -10.52 -15.95
N ASN A 168 12.32 -10.07 -17.09
CA ASN A 168 12.19 -10.73 -18.40
C ASN A 168 13.35 -11.69 -18.72
N TYR A 169 14.24 -11.91 -17.75
CA TYR A 169 15.42 -12.75 -17.88
C TYR A 169 15.56 -13.62 -16.62
N SER A 170 16.40 -14.65 -16.71
CA SER A 170 16.73 -15.51 -15.57
C SER A 170 17.99 -14.99 -14.87
N PRO A 171 17.92 -14.63 -13.57
CA PRO A 171 19.10 -14.32 -12.78
C PRO A 171 20.13 -15.44 -12.81
N GLU A 172 21.41 -15.09 -12.82
CA GLU A 172 22.49 -16.05 -12.63
C GLU A 172 22.51 -16.51 -11.16
N LYS A 173 22.79 -17.80 -10.93
CA LYS A 173 22.75 -18.40 -9.59
C LYS A 173 23.91 -17.93 -8.71
#